data_AF-A0AAU9J647-F1
#
_entry.id   AF-A0AAU9J647-F1
#
_cell.length_a   1.000
_cell.length_b   1.000
_cell.length_c   1.000
_cell.angle_alpha   90.00
_cell.angle_beta   90.00
_cell.angle_gamma   90.00
#
_symmetry.space_group_name_H-M   'P 1'
#
loop_
_entity.id
_entity.type
_entity.pdbx_description
1 polymer ?
#
loop_
_entity_poly.entity_id
_entity_poly.type
_entity_poly.pdbx_seq_one_letter_code
_entity_poly.pdbx_strand_id
1 'polypeptide(L)'
;MNRYSQEQISPEKEPVKPHVAETFTDTLLPTDDEVRYLGNAWNYCGYFHKELKDCVEDGVVKGDQYLFKKCKNKVEELHHCYSWREPTEQDLSANTFTKETQKCLYPRELFLKCYFKQAESWESCHPAWSNLYSCQFRSNPKAYTIF
;
A
#
# COMPACT_ATOMS: atom_id res chain seq x y z
N MET A 1 45.28 -12.39 49.71
CA MET A 1 45.03 -11.32 48.72
C MET A 1 44.45 -11.98 47.48
N ASN A 2 43.11 -12.03 47.39
CA ASN A 2 42.39 -12.65 46.27
C ASN A 2 42.03 -11.57 45.25
N ARG A 3 42.54 -11.69 44.02
CA ARG A 3 42.12 -10.89 42.87
C ARG A 3 40.93 -11.60 42.22
N TYR A 4 39.76 -10.98 42.27
CA TYR A 4 38.60 -11.41 41.51
C TYR A 4 38.84 -11.09 40.03
N SER A 5 38.86 -12.14 39.19
CA SER A 5 38.72 -12.01 37.73
C SER A 5 37.32 -11.49 37.41
N GLN A 6 37.24 -10.42 36.63
CA GLN A 6 35.99 -10.04 35.97
C GLN A 6 35.86 -10.89 34.70
N GLU A 7 34.94 -11.85 34.71
CA GLU A 7 34.44 -12.46 33.48
C GLU A 7 33.70 -11.38 32.67
N GLN A 8 34.28 -11.00 31.53
CA GLN A 8 33.56 -10.22 30.52
C GLN A 8 32.56 -11.15 29.83
N ILE A 9 31.30 -11.07 30.24
CA ILE A 9 30.17 -11.64 29.51
C ILE A 9 30.06 -10.85 28.21
N SER A 10 30.54 -11.44 27.10
CA SER A 10 30.29 -10.90 25.77
C SER A 10 28.78 -10.98 25.49
N PRO A 11 28.14 -9.91 25.00
CA PRO A 11 26.78 -10.02 24.50
C PRO A 11 26.82 -10.94 23.27
N GLU A 12 26.14 -12.08 23.39
CA GLU A 12 25.83 -12.98 22.30
C GLU A 12 25.19 -12.14 21.19
N LYS A 13 25.93 -11.90 20.10
CA LYS A 13 25.40 -11.22 18.92
C LYS A 13 24.30 -12.12 18.36
N GLU A 14 23.04 -11.78 18.62
CA GLU A 14 21.93 -12.33 17.87
C GLU A 14 22.26 -12.25 16.37
N PRO A 15 22.04 -13.32 15.59
CA PRO A 15 22.29 -13.28 14.17
C PRO A 15 21.38 -12.21 13.55
N VAL A 16 22.00 -11.16 13.03
CA VAL A 16 21.33 -10.16 12.19
C VAL A 16 20.67 -10.94 11.06
N LYS A 17 19.34 -11.10 11.12
CA LYS A 17 18.57 -11.66 10.01
C LYS A 17 18.98 -10.87 8.77
N PRO A 18 19.30 -11.52 7.64
CA PRO A 18 19.68 -10.80 6.45
C PRO A 18 18.56 -9.81 6.14
N HIS A 19 18.88 -8.52 6.27
CA HIS A 19 18.05 -7.45 5.74
C HIS A 19 17.73 -7.86 4.32
N VAL A 20 16.43 -7.98 4.04
CA VAL A 20 15.89 -8.19 2.70
C VAL A 20 16.73 -7.36 1.76
N ALA A 21 17.48 -8.03 0.87
CA ALA A 21 18.31 -7.36 -0.10
C ALA A 21 17.40 -6.35 -0.81
N GLU A 22 17.65 -5.07 -0.59
CA GLU A 22 17.03 -4.01 -1.36
C GLU A 22 17.48 -4.25 -2.80
N THR A 23 16.69 -5.00 -3.54
CA THR A 23 16.70 -4.96 -5.00
C THR A 23 16.48 -3.51 -5.35
N PHE A 24 17.56 -2.84 -5.75
CA PHE A 24 17.50 -1.58 -6.46
C PHE A 24 16.64 -1.83 -7.70
N THR A 25 15.34 -1.61 -7.58
CA THR A 25 14.46 -1.47 -8.73
C THR A 25 15.01 -0.31 -9.52
N ASP A 26 15.55 -0.59 -10.71
CA ASP A 26 15.69 0.41 -11.76
C ASP A 26 14.45 1.30 -11.69
N THR A 27 14.66 2.60 -11.54
CA THR A 27 13.56 3.56 -11.48
C THR A 27 12.95 3.64 -12.86
N LEU A 28 12.12 2.64 -13.18
CA LEU A 28 11.35 2.55 -14.41
C LEU A 28 10.43 3.77 -14.42
N LEU A 29 10.85 4.78 -15.19
CA LEU A 29 10.07 5.97 -15.42
C LEU A 29 8.70 5.56 -16.00
N PRO A 30 7.59 6.10 -15.46
CA PRO A 30 6.27 5.78 -15.97
C PRO A 30 6.14 6.22 -17.43
N THR A 31 5.42 5.44 -18.23
CA THR A 31 5.10 5.82 -19.62
C THR A 31 4.05 6.93 -19.66
N ASP A 32 3.92 7.64 -20.78
CA ASP A 32 2.89 8.68 -20.93
C ASP A 32 1.47 8.14 -20.69
N ASP A 33 1.19 6.91 -21.12
CA ASP A 33 -0.10 6.26 -20.89
C ASP A 33 -0.32 5.92 -19.41
N GLU A 34 0.72 5.52 -18.70
CA GLU A 34 0.68 5.28 -17.26
C GLU A 34 0.41 6.59 -16.49
N VAL A 35 1.08 7.68 -16.87
CA VAL A 35 0.86 9.00 -16.28
C VAL A 35 -0.56 9.49 -16.53
N ARG A 36 -1.07 9.34 -17.76
CA ARG A 36 -2.46 9.70 -18.11
C ARG A 36 -3.48 8.88 -17.33
N TYR A 37 -3.29 7.57 -17.26
CA TYR A 37 -4.13 6.67 -16.49
C TYR A 37 -4.18 7.11 -15.01
N LEU A 38 -3.02 7.28 -14.37
CA LEU A 38 -2.94 7.64 -12.96
C LEU A 38 -3.53 9.03 -12.69
N GLY A 39 -3.27 10.00 -13.57
CA GLY A 39 -3.82 11.36 -13.46
C GLY A 39 -5.34 11.39 -13.61
N ASN A 40 -5.88 10.65 -14.58
CA ASN A 40 -7.33 10.55 -14.79
C ASN A 40 -8.00 9.80 -13.63
N ALA A 41 -7.43 8.68 -13.20
CA ALA A 41 -7.97 7.88 -12.10
C ALA A 41 -7.94 8.69 -10.79
N TRP A 42 -6.88 9.46 -10.56
CA TRP A 42 -6.78 10.37 -9.43
C TRP A 42 -7.94 11.37 -9.38
N ASN A 43 -8.15 12.09 -10.48
CA ASN A 43 -9.20 13.11 -10.55
C ASN A 43 -10.61 12.50 -10.45
N TYR A 44 -10.82 11.34 -11.07
CA TYR A 44 -12.12 10.65 -11.07
C TYR A 44 -12.45 10.05 -9.69
N CYS A 45 -11.46 9.46 -9.01
CA CYS A 45 -11.64 8.73 -7.77
C CYS A 45 -11.51 9.57 -6.50
N GLY A 46 -11.46 10.91 -6.61
CA GLY A 46 -11.28 11.82 -5.48
C GLY A 46 -12.28 11.64 -4.34
N TYR A 47 -13.53 11.27 -4.64
CA TYR A 47 -14.54 10.95 -3.64
C TYR A 47 -14.14 9.74 -2.77
N PHE A 48 -13.74 8.64 -3.39
CA PHE A 48 -13.36 7.42 -2.69
C PHE A 48 -12.07 7.58 -1.89
N HIS A 49 -11.15 8.45 -2.35
CA HIS A 49 -9.97 8.83 -1.59
C HIS A 49 -10.34 9.51 -0.28
N LYS A 50 -11.28 10.46 -0.34
CA LYS A 50 -11.79 11.15 0.84
C LYS A 50 -12.47 10.17 1.81
N GLU A 51 -13.33 9.29 1.30
CA GLU A 51 -14.04 8.29 2.13
C GLU A 51 -13.09 7.33 2.86
N LEU A 52 -12.04 6.86 2.17
CA LEU A 52 -11.01 6.04 2.79
C LEU A 52 -10.23 6.82 3.85
N LYS A 53 -9.84 8.06 3.53
CA LYS A 53 -9.13 8.95 4.45
C LYS A 53 -9.94 9.20 5.72
N ASP A 54 -11.19 9.62 5.59
CA ASP A 54 -12.07 9.94 6.72
C ASP A 54 -12.26 8.71 7.63
N CYS A 55 -12.41 7.51 7.05
CA CYS A 55 -12.52 6.27 7.82
C CYS A 55 -11.23 5.95 8.61
N VAL A 56 -10.08 6.09 7.95
CA VAL A 56 -8.77 5.80 8.55
C VAL A 56 -8.47 6.80 9.67
N GLU A 57 -8.61 8.10 9.41
CA GLU A 57 -8.33 9.16 10.39
C GLU A 57 -9.22 9.03 11.63
N ASP A 58 -10.52 8.79 11.46
CA ASP A 58 -11.45 8.56 12.57
C ASP A 58 -11.02 7.37 13.45
N GLY A 59 -10.59 6.26 12.85
CA GLY A 59 -10.17 5.10 13.61
C GLY A 59 -8.76 5.21 14.20
N VAL A 60 -7.84 5.95 13.58
CA VAL A 60 -6.53 6.29 14.17
C VAL A 60 -6.71 7.14 15.42
N VAL A 61 -7.54 8.20 15.36
CA VAL A 61 -7.85 9.05 16.52
C VAL A 61 -8.43 8.23 17.68
N LYS A 62 -9.18 7.17 17.37
CA LYS A 62 -9.76 6.24 18.36
C LYS A 62 -8.81 5.13 18.81
N GLY A 63 -7.60 5.04 18.27
CA GLY A 63 -6.63 3.98 18.59
C GLY A 63 -7.11 2.57 18.21
N ASP A 64 -7.84 2.46 17.10
CA ASP A 64 -8.51 1.21 16.72
C ASP A 64 -7.57 0.17 16.12
N GLN A 65 -7.40 -0.95 16.83
CA GLN A 65 -6.56 -2.07 16.37
C GLN A 65 -7.16 -2.85 15.20
N TYR A 66 -8.45 -2.65 14.88
CA TYR A 66 -9.16 -3.30 13.78
C TYR A 66 -9.43 -2.37 12.59
N LEU A 67 -8.68 -1.27 12.48
CA LEU A 67 -8.86 -0.22 11.48
C LEU A 67 -8.99 -0.76 10.05
N PHE A 68 -8.08 -1.66 9.65
CA PHE A 68 -8.12 -2.29 8.34
C PHE A 68 -9.44 -3.03 8.09
N LYS A 69 -9.96 -3.77 9.08
CA LYS A 69 -11.21 -4.53 8.94
C LYS A 69 -12.41 -3.59 8.78
N LYS A 70 -12.43 -2.45 9.47
CA LYS A 70 -13.53 -1.48 9.40
C LYS A 70 -13.53 -0.70 8.08
N CYS A 71 -12.36 -0.27 7.63
CA CYS A 71 -12.23 0.55 6.42
C CYS A 71 -11.98 -0.27 5.15
N LYS A 72 -11.96 -1.61 5.24
CA LYS A 72 -11.76 -2.52 4.11
C LYS A 72 -12.65 -2.18 2.92
N ASN A 73 -13.95 -1.96 3.16
CA ASN A 73 -14.89 -1.67 2.07
C ASN A 73 -14.51 -0.38 1.33
N LYS A 74 -13.98 0.62 2.03
CA LYS A 74 -13.51 1.87 1.40
C LYS A 74 -12.26 1.66 0.54
N VAL A 75 -11.38 0.75 0.94
CA VAL A 75 -10.23 0.33 0.11
C VAL A 75 -10.72 -0.38 -1.15
N GLU A 76 -11.71 -1.26 -1.04
CA GLU A 76 -12.29 -1.96 -2.19
C GLU A 76 -13.00 -0.97 -3.14
N GLU A 77 -13.84 -0.08 -2.63
CA GLU A 77 -14.51 0.98 -3.42
C GLU A 77 -13.49 1.82 -4.19
N LEU A 78 -12.42 2.26 -3.51
CA LEU A 78 -11.36 3.03 -4.12
C LEU A 78 -10.59 2.21 -5.18
N HIS A 79 -10.30 0.94 -4.89
CA HIS A 79 -9.65 0.03 -5.83
C HIS A 79 -10.47 -0.20 -7.09
N HIS A 80 -11.78 -0.41 -6.93
CA HIS A 80 -12.71 -0.55 -8.03
C HIS A 80 -12.69 0.69 -8.93
N CYS A 81 -12.73 1.88 -8.34
CA CYS A 81 -12.63 3.13 -9.10
C CYS A 81 -11.34 3.21 -9.92
N TYR A 82 -10.19 2.86 -9.34
CA TYR A 82 -8.91 2.85 -10.06
C TYR A 82 -8.81 1.80 -11.17
N SER A 83 -9.64 0.77 -11.12
CA SER A 83 -9.70 -0.27 -12.15
C SER A 83 -10.61 0.08 -13.33
N TRP A 84 -11.23 1.27 -13.36
CA TRP A 84 -12.13 1.76 -14.42
C TRP A 84 -13.25 0.77 -14.80
N ARG A 85 -13.68 -0.07 -13.84
CA ARG A 85 -14.77 -1.01 -14.07
C ARG A 85 -16.12 -0.30 -13.93
N GLU A 86 -17.06 -0.56 -14.83
CA GLU A 86 -18.42 -0.05 -14.69
C GLU A 86 -19.04 -0.53 -13.35
N PRO A 87 -19.81 0.32 -12.64
CA PRO A 87 -20.35 0.01 -11.31
C PRO A 87 -21.32 -1.18 -11.25
N THR A 88 -21.66 -1.78 -12.37
CA THR A 88 -22.91 -2.55 -12.53
C THR A 88 -22.82 -4.04 -12.22
N GLU A 89 -21.65 -4.67 -12.04
CA GLU A 89 -21.60 -6.14 -11.90
C GLU A 89 -20.58 -6.74 -10.90
N GLN A 90 -20.02 -6.00 -9.94
CA GLN A 90 -19.05 -6.61 -9.01
C GLN A 90 -19.45 -6.63 -7.55
N ASP A 91 -19.36 -7.85 -7.01
CA ASP A 91 -19.55 -8.20 -5.62
C ASP A 91 -18.42 -7.60 -4.77
N LEU A 92 -18.70 -6.45 -4.13
CA LEU A 92 -17.83 -5.80 -3.15
C LEU A 92 -17.44 -6.71 -1.96
N SER A 93 -18.09 -7.88 -1.81
CA SER A 93 -17.74 -8.86 -0.78
C SER A 93 -16.49 -9.68 -1.13
N ALA A 94 -16.06 -9.70 -2.40
CA ALA A 94 -14.81 -10.33 -2.81
C ALA A 94 -13.62 -9.44 -2.42
N ASN A 95 -12.58 -10.02 -1.81
CA ASN A 95 -11.29 -9.35 -1.53
C ASN A 95 -10.56 -8.97 -2.85
N THR A 96 -11.17 -8.15 -3.70
CA THR A 96 -10.73 -7.82 -5.06
C THR A 96 -9.39 -7.10 -4.99
N PHE A 97 -9.28 -6.10 -4.11
CA PHE A 97 -8.03 -5.40 -3.83
C PHE A 97 -6.91 -6.40 -3.56
N THR A 98 -7.08 -7.31 -2.58
CA THR A 98 -6.02 -8.25 -2.19
C THR A 98 -5.65 -9.20 -3.33
N LYS A 99 -6.65 -9.70 -4.07
CA LYS A 99 -6.47 -10.66 -5.18
C LYS A 99 -5.75 -10.02 -6.36
N GLU A 100 -6.13 -8.81 -6.74
CA GLU A 100 -5.59 -8.14 -7.93
C GLU A 100 -4.21 -7.57 -7.63
N THR A 101 -4.01 -7.03 -6.43
CA THR A 101 -2.73 -6.48 -5.99
C THR A 101 -1.72 -7.52 -5.53
N GLN A 102 -2.05 -8.82 -5.56
CA GLN A 102 -1.16 -9.89 -5.10
C GLN A 102 0.18 -9.95 -5.86
N LYS A 103 0.22 -9.48 -7.11
CA LYS A 103 1.45 -9.43 -7.92
C LYS A 103 2.34 -8.22 -7.58
N CYS A 104 1.79 -7.25 -6.86
CA CYS A 104 2.44 -6.00 -6.47
C CYS A 104 2.72 -5.99 -4.96
N LEU A 105 3.33 -7.06 -4.44
CA LEU A 105 3.47 -7.32 -3.00
C LEU A 105 4.11 -6.16 -2.24
N TYR A 106 5.25 -5.67 -2.70
CA TYR A 106 5.98 -4.60 -2.03
C TYR A 106 5.21 -3.26 -2.03
N PRO A 107 4.72 -2.76 -3.19
CA PRO A 107 3.82 -1.59 -3.20
C PRO A 107 2.57 -1.75 -2.34
N ARG A 108 1.95 -2.94 -2.34
CA ARG A 108 0.77 -3.23 -1.53
C ARG A 108 1.08 -3.16 -0.04
N GLU A 109 2.19 -3.77 0.39
CA GLU A 109 2.60 -3.74 1.78
C GLU A 109 2.90 -2.33 2.25
N LEU A 110 3.61 -1.54 1.44
CA LEU A 110 3.87 -0.12 1.73
C LEU A 110 2.58 0.67 1.83
N PHE A 111 1.64 0.51 0.91
CA PHE A 111 0.33 1.14 0.99
C PHE A 111 -0.39 0.78 2.29
N LEU A 112 -0.49 -0.51 2.61
CA LEU A 112 -1.18 -0.96 3.83
C LEU A 112 -0.48 -0.46 5.10
N LYS A 113 0.85 -0.41 5.11
CA LYS A 113 1.61 0.17 6.22
C LYS A 113 1.31 1.65 6.38
N CYS A 114 1.38 2.39 5.29
CA CYS A 114 1.20 3.83 5.29
C CYS A 114 -0.22 4.23 5.73
N TYR A 115 -1.25 3.63 5.12
CA TYR A 115 -2.64 3.95 5.43
C TYR A 115 -3.13 3.38 6.76
N PHE A 116 -2.71 2.18 7.16
CA PHE A 116 -3.35 1.48 8.29
C PHE A 116 -2.46 1.25 9.49
N LYS A 117 -1.13 1.17 9.31
CA LYS A 117 -0.21 0.83 10.42
C LYS A 117 0.57 2.01 10.96
N GLN A 118 0.84 3.03 10.15
CA GLN A 118 1.72 4.15 10.52
C GLN A 118 0.99 5.50 10.56
N ALA A 119 -0.29 5.55 10.17
CA ALA A 119 -1.10 6.78 10.18
C ALA A 119 -0.37 7.99 9.56
N GLU A 120 0.36 7.73 8.49
CA GLU A 120 1.14 8.74 7.80
C GLU A 120 0.21 9.69 7.06
N SER A 121 0.69 10.93 6.84
CA SER A 121 -0.06 11.93 6.07
C SER A 121 -0.35 11.43 4.66
N TRP A 122 -1.46 11.91 4.10
CA TRP A 122 -1.90 11.57 2.74
C TRP A 122 -0.78 11.78 1.71
N GLU A 123 -0.07 12.90 1.80
CA GLU A 123 1.04 13.28 0.92
C GLU A 123 2.17 12.25 0.95
N SER A 124 2.36 11.58 2.09
CA SER A 124 3.37 10.54 2.28
C SER A 124 2.90 9.18 1.77
N CYS A 125 1.59 8.90 1.83
CA CYS A 125 1.02 7.62 1.38
C CYS A 125 0.62 7.58 -0.09
N HIS A 126 0.34 8.73 -0.69
CA HIS A 126 -0.05 8.84 -2.09
C HIS A 126 0.97 8.19 -3.04
N PRO A 127 2.30 8.38 -2.89
CA PRO A 127 3.27 7.68 -3.74
C PRO A 127 3.18 6.16 -3.67
N ALA A 128 2.92 5.58 -2.49
CA ALA A 128 2.76 4.13 -2.34
C ALA A 128 1.51 3.63 -3.08
N TRP A 129 0.43 4.41 -3.05
CA TRP A 129 -0.78 4.14 -3.84
C TRP A 129 -0.49 4.22 -5.34
N SER A 130 0.12 5.31 -5.83
CA SER A 130 0.48 5.44 -7.24
C SER A 130 1.36 4.29 -7.72
N ASN A 131 2.35 3.87 -6.92
CA ASN A 131 3.23 2.74 -7.23
C ASN A 131 2.47 1.40 -7.33
N LEU A 132 1.44 1.20 -6.51
CA LEU A 132 0.60 0.02 -6.56
C LEU A 132 -0.11 -0.11 -7.92
N TYR A 133 -0.74 0.97 -8.38
CA TYR A 133 -1.46 0.98 -9.66
C TYR A 133 -0.53 1.11 -10.86
N SER A 134 0.64 1.69 -10.70
CA SER A 134 1.73 1.64 -11.68
C SER A 134 2.14 0.18 -11.95
N CYS A 135 2.34 -0.60 -10.89
CA CYS A 135 2.64 -2.02 -11.01
C CYS A 135 1.50 -2.82 -11.67
N GLN A 136 0.24 -2.53 -11.32
CA GLN A 136 -0.92 -3.14 -11.97
C GLN A 136 -1.02 -2.80 -13.46
N PHE A 137 -0.87 -1.52 -13.80
CA PHE A 137 -0.88 -1.03 -15.18
C PHE A 137 0.20 -1.75 -16.00
N ARG A 138 1.44 -1.76 -15.54
CA ARG A 138 2.56 -2.42 -16.23
C ARG A 138 2.35 -3.93 -16.38
N SER A 139 1.63 -4.56 -15.45
CA SER A 139 1.29 -5.99 -15.53
C SER A 139 0.23 -6.29 -16.58
N ASN A 140 -0.67 -5.34 -16.89
CA ASN A 140 -1.70 -5.50 -17.90
C ASN A 140 -2.22 -4.13 -18.43
N PRO A 141 -1.46 -3.42 -19.30
CA PRO A 141 -1.81 -2.06 -19.69
C PRO A 141 -3.19 -1.94 -20.37
N LYS A 142 -3.57 -2.99 -21.11
CA LYS A 142 -4.83 -3.05 -21.87
C LYS A 142 -6.08 -3.00 -20.98
N ALA A 143 -5.98 -3.40 -19.72
CA ALA A 143 -7.10 -3.33 -18.78
C ALA A 143 -7.34 -1.90 -18.23
N TYR A 144 -6.41 -0.97 -18.47
CA TYR A 144 -6.41 0.36 -17.88
C TYR A 144 -6.30 1.49 -18.92
N THR A 145 -6.24 1.14 -20.22
CA THR A 145 -6.38 2.10 -21.32
C THR A 145 -7.82 2.61 -21.38
N ILE A 146 -8.01 3.88 -21.05
CA ILE A 146 -9.25 4.62 -21.24
C ILE A 146 -9.37 4.91 -22.74
N PHE A 147 -10.42 4.40 -23.39
CA PHE A 147 -10.74 4.68 -24.79
C PHE A 147 -11.33 6.08 -24.97
#